data_AF-A0A521D055-F1
#
_entry.id   AF-A0A521D055-F1
#
_cell.length_a   1.000
_cell.length_b   1.000
_cell.length_c   1.000
_cell.angle_alpha   90.00
_cell.angle_beta   90.00
_cell.angle_gamma   90.00
#
_symmetry.space_group_name_H-M   'P 1'
#
loop_
_entity.id
_entity.type
_entity.pdbx_description
1 polymer ?
#
loop_
_entity_poly.entity_id
_entity_poly.type
_entity_poly.pdbx_seq_one_letter_code
_entity_poly.pdbx_strand_id
1 'polypeptide(L)' 'MINKYYKRSKISEAKFRRLIRYFSMDLTATDAAELTGISRRSVTDIYGRLRHKIARWS' A
#
# COMPACT_ATOMS: atom_id res chain seq x y z
N MET A 1 -2.73 17.33 2.64
CA MET A 1 -1.90 17.00 1.46
C MET A 1 -2.61 15.93 0.64
N ILE A 2 -2.76 16.14 -0.67
CA ILE A 2 -3.33 15.13 -1.57
C ILE A 2 -2.25 14.05 -1.80
N ASN A 3 -2.59 12.78 -1.58
CA ASN A 3 -1.68 11.68 -1.82
C ASN A 3 -1.40 11.55 -3.33
N LYS A 4 -0.15 11.87 -3.74
CA LYS A 4 0.30 11.84 -5.14
C LYS A 4 0.22 10.44 -5.77
N TYR A 5 0.37 9.40 -4.95
CA TYR A 5 0.46 8.02 -5.39
C TYR A 5 -0.89 7.30 -5.41
N TYR A 6 -1.82 7.73 -4.54
CA TYR A 6 -3.10 7.07 -4.35
C TYR A 6 -4.25 8.08 -4.23
N LYS A 7 -4.71 8.54 -5.40
CA LYS A 7 -5.76 9.56 -5.53
C LYS A 7 -7.07 9.10 -4.89
N ARG A 8 -7.80 10.04 -4.27
CA ARG A 8 -9.12 9.86 -3.61
C ARG A 8 -9.15 8.91 -2.40
N SER A 9 -8.00 8.44 -1.92
CA SER A 9 -7.97 7.65 -0.68
C SER A 9 -7.91 8.55 0.55
N LYS A 10 -8.57 8.12 1.64
CA LYS A 10 -8.39 8.73 2.98
C LYS A 10 -7.02 8.41 3.60
N ILE A 11 -6.10 7.81 2.85
CA ILE A 11 -4.78 7.39 3.30
C ILE A 11 -3.80 8.53 3.07
N SER A 12 -3.17 9.00 4.15
CA SER A 12 -2.12 10.02 4.04
C SER A 12 -0.94 9.52 3.23
N GLU A 13 -0.26 10.43 2.53
CA GLU A 13 0.91 10.09 1.72
C GLU A 13 2.01 9.40 2.54
N ALA A 14 2.23 9.85 3.78
CA ALA A 14 3.20 9.25 4.70
C ALA A 14 2.88 7.78 5.00
N LYS A 15 1.60 7.45 5.25
CA LYS A 15 1.15 6.06 5.45
C LYS A 15 1.31 5.24 4.17
N PHE A 16 1.01 5.83 3.01
CA PHE A 16 1.18 5.14 1.72
C PHE A 16 2.65 4.83 1.41
N ARG A 17 3.57 5.76 1.67
CA ARG A 17 5.02 5.51 1.54
C ARG A 17 5.49 4.40 2.49
N ARG A 18 4.91 4.32 3.69
CA ARG A 18 5.18 3.24 4.64
C ARG A 18 4.69 1.88 4.10
N LEU A 19 3.51 1.83 3.48
CA LEU A 19 3.02 0.62 2.78
C LEU A 19 3.94 0.18 1.64
N ILE A 20 4.48 1.10 0.84
CA ILE A 20 5.46 0.76 -0.20
C ILE A 20 6.69 0.11 0.43
N ARG A 21 7.22 0.69 1.52
CA ARG A 21 8.38 0.14 2.22
C ARG A 21 8.12 -1.27 2.76
N TYR A 22 6.95 -1.49 3.35
CA TYR A 22 6.56 -2.81 3.85
C TYR A 22 6.37 -3.82 2.73
N PHE A 23 5.80 -3.40 1.60
CA PHE A 23 5.70 -4.25 0.42
C PHE A 23 7.08 -4.68 -0.09
N SER A 24 8.05 -3.76 -0.14
CA SER A 24 9.44 -4.07 -0.53
C SER A 24 10.21 -4.94 0.47
N MET A 25 9.72 -5.07 1.70
CA MET A 25 10.28 -5.92 2.74
C MET A 25 9.56 -7.28 2.81
N ASP A 26 8.68 -7.58 1.85
CA ASP A 26 7.84 -8.79 1.80
C ASP A 26 6.95 -9.01 3.04
N LEU A 27 6.59 -7.93 3.75
CA LEU A 27 5.60 -8.02 4.83
C LEU A 27 4.24 -8.42 4.27
N THR A 28 3.49 -9.20 5.04
CA THR A 28 2.14 -9.58 4.65
C THR A 28 1.19 -8.38 4.71
N ALA A 29 0.04 -8.48 4.02
CA ALA A 29 -0.98 -7.45 4.08
C ALA A 29 -1.58 -7.30 5.49
N THR A 30 -1.53 -8.35 6.31
CA THR A 30 -1.99 -8.33 7.71
C THR A 30 -1.03 -7.51 8.57
N ASP A 31 0.27 -7.82 8.53
CA ASP A 31 1.29 -7.10 9.31
C ASP A 31 1.33 -5.62 8.93
N ALA A 32 1.27 -5.32 7.63
CA ALA A 32 1.25 -3.95 7.14
C ALA A 32 -0.03 -3.19 7.57
N ALA A 33 -1.17 -3.87 7.68
CA ALA A 33 -2.41 -3.27 8.15
C ALA A 33 -2.33 -2.88 9.63
N GLU A 34 -1.80 -3.78 10.47
CA GLU A 34 -1.57 -3.54 11.89
C GLU A 34 -0.58 -2.39 12.10
N LEU A 35 0.56 -2.40 11.40
CA LEU A 35 1.61 -1.38 11.52
C LEU A 35 1.20 0.01 11.00
N THR A 36 0.23 0.09 10.08
CA THR A 36 -0.23 1.38 9.50
C THR A 36 -1.57 1.86 10.05
N GLY A 37 -2.30 1.01 10.77
CA GLY A 37 -3.68 1.24 11.19
C GLY A 37 -4.63 1.47 10.00
N ILE A 38 -4.36 0.81 8.87
CA ILE A 38 -5.20 0.82 7.67
C ILE A 38 -5.95 -0.50 7.63
N SER A 39 -7.19 -0.50 7.13
CA SER A 39 -7.92 -1.76 7.00
C SER A 39 -7.15 -2.78 6.15
N ARG A 40 -7.11 -4.04 6.60
CA ARG A 40 -6.46 -5.14 5.86
C ARG A 40 -6.94 -5.22 4.42
N ARG A 41 -8.25 -5.02 4.18
CA ARG A 41 -8.84 -4.97 2.84
C ARG A 41 -8.21 -3.91 1.95
N SER A 42 -8.01 -2.70 2.46
CA SER A 42 -7.36 -1.61 1.72
C SER A 42 -5.90 -1.92 1.42
N VAL A 43 -5.16 -2.49 2.38
CA VAL A 43 -3.76 -2.89 2.17
C VAL A 43 -3.65 -3.99 1.12
N THR A 44 -4.52 -5.01 1.17
CA THR A 44 -4.58 -6.07 0.16
C THR A 44 -4.86 -5.51 -1.25
N ASP A 45 -5.82 -4.59 -1.40
CA ASP A 45 -6.09 -3.95 -2.71
C ASP A 45 -4.86 -3.18 -3.23
N ILE A 46 -4.21 -2.40 -2.36
CA ILE A 46 -2.99 -1.65 -2.72
C ILE A 46 -1.88 -2.62 -3.16
N TYR A 47 -1.63 -3.68 -2.40
CA TYR A 47 -0.61 -4.68 -2.72
C TYR A 47 -0.92 -5.41 -4.02
N GLY A 48 -2.19 -5.75 -4.28
CA GLY A 48 -2.62 -6.34 -5.54
C GLY A 48 -2.34 -5.44 -6.73
N ARG A 49 -2.66 -4.14 -6.62
CA ARG A 49 -2.35 -3.14 -7.65
C ARG A 49 -0.85 -2.98 -7.88
N LEU A 50 -0.05 -3.00 -6.81
CA LEU A 50 1.42 -2.94 -6.91
C LEU A 50 1.96 -4.15 -7.67
N ARG A 51 1.54 -5.37 -7.32
CA ARG A 51 1.93 -6.61 -8.02
C ARG A 51 1.53 -6.57 -9.49
N HIS A 52 0.29 -6.19 -9.79
CA HIS A 52 -0.18 -6.09 -11.17
C HIS A 52 0.63 -5.05 -11.96
N LYS A 53 1.01 -3.94 -11.33
CA LYS A 53 1.87 -2.94 -11.97
C LYS A 53 3.26 -3.51 -12.21
N ILE A 54 3.89 -4.19 -11.27
CA ILE A 54 5.21 -4.80 -11.49
C ILE A 54 5.14 -5.84 -12.62
N ALA A 55 4.15 -6.73 -12.60
CA ALA A 55 3.96 -7.75 -13.63
C ALA A 55 3.72 -7.16 -15.03
N ARG A 56 3.11 -5.99 -15.15
CA ARG A 56 2.91 -5.30 -16.43
C ARG A 56 4.20 -4.73 -17.02
N TRP A 57 5.19 -4.42 -16.18
CA TRP A 57 6.46 -3.84 -16.59
C TRP A 57 7.57 -4.89 -16.75
N SER A 58 7.31 -6.12 -16.30
CA SER A 58 8.25 -7.25 -16.36
C SER A 58 8.15 -8.03 -17.65
#